data_AF-A0A845Z4H0-F1
#
_entry.id   AF-A0A845Z4H0-F1
#
_cell.length_a   1.000
_cell.length_b   1.000
_cell.length_c   1.000
_cell.angle_alpha   90.00
_cell.angle_beta   90.00
_cell.angle_gamma   90.00
#
_symmetry.space_group_name_H-M   'P 1'
#
loop_
_entity.id
_entity.type
_entity.pdbx_description
1 polymer ?
#
loop_
_entity_poly.entity_id
_entity_poly.type
_entity_poly.pdbx_seq_one_letter_code
_entity_poly.pdbx_strand_id
1 'polypeptide(L)'
;RRSPIPIIHPLSKIGVPFVSVDPKKIVGVVENNEPDGVKAFGDPGEVGERIAGHVVSFLVDEMRAGRLPNEFLPLQAGVGNVANAVLGQLGANPDIPRFSMYTEVLQDSQIKLMREGKLTGASTSALTLSDGLLEEVYQEMDFFTPRCVIRPAELSNNPGVVRRLGVIAMNTVLEMDIYGCANSTHVAGTQLMNGIGGSGDFTRNSYLSILMAPSIAKAGTISTVVPMCSHVDHNEHSVQVLVTEQGLADLRGLGPIERATRIIDRCAHPSYRPYLHDYIASSRMGHVRHDLERCFELHRNLLEHGSMLPELGVTSK
;
A
#
# COMPACT_ATOMS: atom_id res chain seq x y z
N ARG A 1 10.69 -23.43 -22.92
CA ARG A 1 9.25 -23.07 -22.78
C ARG A 1 8.97 -22.93 -21.28
N ARG A 2 8.23 -21.91 -20.81
CA ARG A 2 7.88 -21.78 -19.39
C ARG A 2 6.64 -22.62 -19.08
N SER A 3 6.64 -23.31 -17.94
CA SER A 3 5.47 -24.00 -17.40
C SER A 3 4.65 -23.03 -16.54
N PRO A 4 3.34 -23.26 -16.36
CA PRO A 4 2.54 -22.50 -15.39
C PRO A 4 3.12 -22.63 -13.98
N ILE A 5 3.12 -21.54 -13.21
CA ILE A 5 3.52 -21.54 -11.79
C ILE A 5 2.36 -22.17 -10.98
N PRO A 6 2.52 -23.34 -10.33
CA PRO A 6 1.41 -24.09 -9.72
C PRO A 6 1.09 -23.61 -8.28
N ILE A 7 1.08 -22.30 -8.05
CA ILE A 7 0.63 -21.71 -6.77
C ILE A 7 -0.88 -21.45 -6.87
N ILE A 8 -1.66 -22.14 -6.03
CA ILE A 8 -3.13 -22.04 -5.96
C ILE A 8 -3.63 -21.70 -4.55
N HIS A 9 -2.73 -21.69 -3.56
CA HIS A 9 -2.98 -21.23 -2.20
C HIS A 9 -1.72 -20.50 -1.70
N PRO A 10 -1.82 -19.46 -0.84
CA PRO A 10 -0.65 -18.73 -0.37
C PRO A 10 0.45 -19.62 0.23
N LEU A 11 0.08 -20.70 0.93
CA LEU A 11 1.04 -21.62 1.54
C LEU A 11 1.52 -22.78 0.63
N SER A 12 1.17 -22.82 -0.67
CA SER A 12 1.62 -23.89 -1.58
C SER A 12 3.16 -23.92 -1.73
N LYS A 13 3.84 -24.98 -1.30
CA LYS A 13 5.29 -25.16 -1.53
C LYS A 13 5.52 -25.84 -2.88
N ILE A 14 6.24 -25.18 -3.80
CA ILE A 14 6.40 -25.63 -5.20
C ILE A 14 7.88 -25.86 -5.59
N GLY A 15 8.78 -25.87 -4.62
CA GLY A 15 10.22 -25.98 -4.83
C GLY A 15 10.90 -26.72 -3.69
N VAL A 16 12.20 -26.49 -3.52
CA VAL A 16 13.05 -27.09 -2.49
C VAL A 16 13.45 -26.05 -1.44
N PRO A 17 13.81 -26.46 -0.20
CA PRO A 17 14.14 -25.52 0.88
C PRO A 17 15.58 -24.99 0.83
N PHE A 18 16.24 -25.03 -0.34
CA PHE A 18 17.62 -24.60 -0.53
C PHE A 18 17.83 -24.08 -1.95
N VAL A 19 18.90 -23.30 -2.16
CA VAL A 19 19.37 -22.92 -3.50
C VAL A 19 20.52 -23.84 -3.89
N SER A 20 20.44 -24.45 -5.08
CA SER A 20 21.50 -25.31 -5.60
C SER A 20 22.53 -24.49 -6.36
N VAL A 21 23.82 -24.65 -6.04
CA VAL A 21 24.95 -24.03 -6.73
C VAL A 21 26.00 -25.08 -7.10
N ASP A 22 26.77 -24.83 -8.15
CA ASP A 22 27.96 -25.65 -8.46
C ASP A 22 29.06 -25.34 -7.43
N PRO A 23 29.50 -26.31 -6.62
CA PRO A 23 30.50 -26.07 -5.58
C PRO A 23 31.82 -25.49 -6.11
N LYS A 24 32.17 -25.74 -7.38
CA LYS A 24 33.38 -25.18 -8.00
C LYS A 24 33.33 -23.66 -8.17
N LYS A 25 32.13 -23.06 -8.10
CA LYS A 25 31.94 -21.61 -8.16
C LYS A 25 32.10 -20.94 -6.80
N ILE A 26 32.21 -21.71 -5.71
CA ILE A 26 32.39 -21.19 -4.35
C ILE A 26 33.87 -20.87 -4.15
N VAL A 27 34.21 -19.58 -4.14
CA VAL A 27 35.61 -19.11 -3.95
C VAL A 27 36.01 -19.01 -2.47
N GLY A 28 35.03 -19.04 -1.57
CA GLY A 28 35.23 -18.97 -0.12
C GLY A 28 33.90 -18.96 0.64
N VAL A 29 33.97 -19.26 1.93
CA VAL A 29 32.85 -19.16 2.89
C VAL A 29 33.30 -18.25 4.03
N VAL A 30 32.51 -17.23 4.35
CA VAL A 30 32.79 -16.28 5.43
C VAL A 30 31.75 -16.50 6.52
N GLU A 31 32.20 -16.97 7.68
CA GLU A 31 31.35 -17.12 8.86
C GLU A 31 31.07 -15.74 9.47
N ASN A 32 29.82 -15.48 9.83
CA ASN A 32 29.39 -14.27 10.51
C ASN A 32 28.28 -14.57 11.52
N ASN A 33 28.05 -13.63 12.43
CA ASN A 33 26.97 -13.66 13.42
C ASN A 33 26.46 -12.22 13.62
N GLU A 34 26.04 -11.61 12.51
CA GLU A 34 25.53 -10.24 12.50
C GLU A 34 23.98 -10.26 12.47
N PRO A 35 23.31 -9.42 13.26
CA PRO A 35 21.85 -9.29 13.21
C PRO A 35 21.41 -8.53 11.96
N ASP A 36 20.13 -8.71 11.57
CA ASP A 36 19.54 -8.01 10.43
C ASP A 36 19.41 -6.48 10.65
N GLY A 37 19.36 -6.02 11.91
CA GLY A 37 19.41 -4.60 12.27
C GLY A 37 18.13 -3.83 11.98
N VAL A 38 16.97 -4.50 12.06
CA VAL A 38 15.68 -3.91 11.74
C VAL A 38 15.12 -3.17 12.96
N LYS A 39 14.81 -1.88 12.77
CA LYS A 39 14.21 -1.05 13.82
C LYS A 39 12.74 -1.37 13.99
N ALA A 40 12.26 -1.24 15.23
CA ALA A 40 10.83 -1.33 15.55
C ALA A 40 10.02 -0.26 14.79
N PHE A 41 8.82 -0.64 14.37
CA PHE A 41 7.86 0.27 13.75
C PHE A 41 7.24 1.21 14.79
N GLY A 42 6.92 2.44 14.37
CA GLY A 42 6.32 3.44 15.24
C GLY A 42 4.80 3.31 15.36
N ASP A 43 4.23 4.05 16.30
CA ASP A 43 2.79 4.23 16.45
C ASP A 43 2.20 4.86 15.16
N PRO A 44 1.11 4.31 14.58
CA PRO A 44 0.39 4.93 13.47
C PRO A 44 -0.21 6.30 13.79
N GLY A 45 -0.48 6.59 15.06
CA GLY A 45 -1.17 7.80 15.49
C GLY A 45 -2.61 7.89 14.95
N GLU A 46 -3.31 8.95 15.36
CA GLU A 46 -4.74 9.11 15.07
C GLU A 46 -5.07 9.13 13.57
N VAL A 47 -4.20 9.71 12.75
CA VAL A 47 -4.37 9.77 11.28
C VAL A 47 -4.34 8.36 10.69
N GLY A 48 -3.35 7.54 11.07
CA GLY A 48 -3.23 6.16 10.60
C GLY A 48 -4.41 5.30 11.04
N GLU A 49 -4.87 5.47 12.29
CA GLU A 49 -6.04 4.77 12.82
C GLU A 49 -7.34 5.12 12.09
N ARG A 50 -7.54 6.39 11.71
CA ARG A 50 -8.70 6.80 10.90
C ARG A 50 -8.66 6.20 9.49
N ILE A 51 -7.49 6.21 8.84
CA ILE A 51 -7.31 5.55 7.54
C ILE A 51 -7.65 4.06 7.65
N ALA A 52 -7.13 3.39 8.66
CA ALA A 52 -7.41 1.98 8.93
C ALA A 52 -8.91 1.71 9.13
N GLY A 53 -9.60 2.57 9.87
CA GLY A 53 -11.04 2.46 10.11
C GLY A 53 -11.85 2.51 8.80
N HIS A 54 -11.51 3.43 7.91
CA HIS A 54 -12.17 3.53 6.60
C HIS A 54 -11.94 2.29 5.74
N VAL A 55 -10.71 1.76 5.71
CA VAL A 55 -10.37 0.53 4.97
C VAL A 55 -11.15 -0.67 5.51
N VAL A 56 -11.13 -0.88 6.82
CA VAL A 56 -11.79 -2.03 7.45
C VAL A 56 -13.30 -1.97 7.29
N SER A 57 -13.92 -0.80 7.50
CA SER A 57 -15.36 -0.63 7.28
C SER A 57 -15.74 -0.97 5.84
N PHE A 58 -14.97 -0.47 4.87
CA PHE A 58 -15.22 -0.74 3.46
C PHE A 58 -15.11 -2.22 3.11
N LEU A 59 -14.09 -2.93 3.62
CA LEU A 59 -13.94 -4.36 3.36
C LEU A 59 -15.10 -5.18 3.96
N VAL A 60 -15.56 -4.82 5.16
CA VAL A 60 -16.76 -5.44 5.77
C VAL A 60 -18.00 -5.18 4.91
N ASP A 61 -18.17 -3.96 4.41
CA ASP A 61 -19.31 -3.61 3.57
C ASP A 61 -19.26 -4.31 2.20
N GLU A 62 -18.07 -4.53 1.62
CA GLU A 62 -17.89 -5.34 0.41
C GLU A 62 -18.29 -6.81 0.64
N MET A 63 -17.96 -7.38 1.81
CA MET A 63 -18.41 -8.72 2.19
C MET A 63 -19.92 -8.78 2.34
N ARG A 64 -20.52 -7.84 3.09
CA ARG A 64 -21.98 -7.77 3.29
C ARG A 64 -22.73 -7.60 1.97
N ALA A 65 -22.15 -6.87 1.03
CA ALA A 65 -22.71 -6.67 -0.30
C ALA A 65 -22.45 -7.84 -1.28
N GLY A 66 -21.76 -8.91 -0.84
CA GLY A 66 -21.45 -10.08 -1.67
C GLY A 66 -20.43 -9.83 -2.78
N ARG A 67 -19.69 -8.71 -2.72
CA ARG A 67 -18.60 -8.38 -3.64
C ARG A 67 -17.25 -8.91 -3.18
N LEU A 68 -17.11 -9.23 -1.90
CA LEU A 68 -15.97 -9.96 -1.36
C LEU A 68 -16.45 -11.30 -0.79
N PRO A 69 -15.77 -12.43 -1.07
CA PRO A 69 -16.21 -13.73 -0.59
C PRO A 69 -16.19 -13.81 0.94
N ASN A 70 -17.08 -14.63 1.52
CA ASN A 70 -17.22 -14.78 2.97
C ASN A 70 -15.97 -15.41 3.61
N GLU A 71 -15.23 -16.22 2.85
CA GLU A 71 -13.96 -16.82 3.24
C GLU A 71 -12.79 -15.82 3.17
N PHE A 72 -13.07 -14.61 2.65
CA PHE A 72 -12.12 -13.54 2.41
C PHE A 72 -11.04 -13.89 1.39
N LEU A 73 -10.15 -12.94 1.11
CA LEU A 73 -9.08 -13.09 0.12
C LEU A 73 -7.71 -12.87 0.76
N PRO A 74 -6.63 -13.42 0.18
CA PRO A 74 -5.29 -13.16 0.66
C PRO A 74 -4.96 -11.67 0.63
N LEU A 75 -4.30 -11.17 1.68
CA LEU A 75 -3.90 -9.76 1.74
C LEU A 75 -2.44 -9.57 1.34
N GLN A 76 -2.18 -8.46 0.65
CA GLN A 76 -0.88 -7.82 0.58
C GLN A 76 -0.97 -6.46 1.28
N ALA A 77 -0.01 -6.19 2.15
CA ALA A 77 0.15 -4.90 2.79
C ALA A 77 1.58 -4.41 2.58
N GLY A 78 1.72 -3.14 2.22
CA GLY A 78 3.02 -2.47 2.16
C GLY A 78 3.66 -2.30 3.54
N VAL A 79 4.80 -1.62 3.57
CA VAL A 79 5.55 -1.29 4.80
C VAL A 79 5.05 0.02 5.39
N GLY A 80 5.00 0.10 6.72
CA GLY A 80 4.89 1.37 7.45
C GLY A 80 3.69 1.44 8.38
N ASN A 81 3.61 2.52 9.16
CA ASN A 81 2.67 2.58 10.28
C ASN A 81 1.20 2.50 9.83
N VAL A 82 0.83 3.10 8.68
CA VAL A 82 -0.54 3.02 8.16
C VAL A 82 -0.92 1.58 7.80
N ALA A 83 -0.04 0.84 7.12
CA ALA A 83 -0.28 -0.57 6.80
C ALA A 83 -0.41 -1.42 8.07
N ASN A 84 0.42 -1.16 9.08
CA ASN A 84 0.34 -1.83 10.38
C ASN A 84 -0.98 -1.52 11.11
N ALA A 85 -1.48 -0.28 11.07
CA ALA A 85 -2.78 0.08 11.64
C ALA A 85 -3.93 -0.68 10.96
N VAL A 86 -3.92 -0.75 9.63
CA VAL A 86 -4.91 -1.52 8.86
C VAL A 86 -4.90 -2.98 9.28
N LEU A 87 -3.73 -3.62 9.36
CA LEU A 87 -3.61 -5.01 9.79
C LEU A 87 -4.05 -5.21 11.24
N GLY A 88 -3.72 -4.28 12.14
CA GLY A 88 -4.16 -4.31 13.53
C GLY A 88 -5.68 -4.26 13.68
N GLN A 89 -6.34 -3.33 12.98
CA GLN A 89 -7.80 -3.22 13.01
C GLN A 89 -8.51 -4.39 12.32
N LEU A 90 -7.96 -4.91 11.21
CA LEU A 90 -8.44 -6.16 10.60
C LEU A 90 -8.35 -7.32 11.60
N GLY A 91 -7.27 -7.37 12.38
CA GLY A 91 -7.06 -8.31 13.47
C GLY A 91 -8.17 -8.30 14.51
N ALA A 92 -8.44 -7.11 15.02
CA ALA A 92 -9.39 -6.87 16.09
C ALA A 92 -10.87 -6.94 15.66
N ASN A 93 -11.17 -6.76 14.37
CA ASN A 93 -12.56 -6.72 13.90
C ASN A 93 -13.16 -8.13 13.80
N PRO A 94 -14.25 -8.45 14.55
CA PRO A 94 -14.86 -9.78 14.55
C PRO A 94 -15.59 -10.14 13.25
N ASP A 95 -16.02 -9.16 12.45
CA ASP A 95 -16.68 -9.38 11.16
C ASP A 95 -15.69 -9.81 10.07
N ILE A 96 -14.39 -9.58 10.29
CA ILE A 96 -13.33 -10.06 9.41
C ILE A 96 -13.03 -11.52 9.78
N PRO A 97 -13.11 -12.48 8.86
CA PRO A 97 -12.77 -13.87 9.14
C PRO A 97 -11.26 -14.03 9.30
N ARG A 98 -10.82 -15.24 9.62
CA ARG A 98 -9.40 -15.57 9.54
C ARG A 98 -8.92 -15.47 8.10
N PHE A 99 -7.73 -14.94 7.89
CA PHE A 99 -7.20 -14.71 6.55
C PHE A 99 -5.76 -15.19 6.41
N SER A 100 -5.27 -15.23 5.17
CA SER A 100 -3.88 -15.49 4.84
C SER A 100 -3.27 -14.27 4.16
N MET A 101 -1.94 -14.21 4.11
CA MET A 101 -1.25 -13.15 3.38
C MET A 101 -0.45 -13.70 2.21
N TYR A 102 -0.44 -12.95 1.12
CA TYR A 102 0.44 -13.14 -0.03
C TYR A 102 1.08 -11.80 -0.34
N THR A 103 2.21 -11.54 0.31
CA THR A 103 2.82 -10.22 0.44
C THR A 103 4.30 -10.27 0.01
N GLU A 104 4.94 -9.10 -0.11
CA GLU A 104 6.38 -9.00 -0.39
C GLU A 104 7.23 -9.19 0.88
N VAL A 105 6.78 -8.58 1.99
CA VAL A 105 7.47 -8.60 3.28
C VAL A 105 6.52 -8.94 4.42
N LEU A 106 7.06 -9.63 5.43
CA LEU A 106 6.37 -9.98 6.67
C LEU A 106 6.98 -9.18 7.82
N GLN A 107 6.15 -8.46 8.57
CA GLN A 107 6.56 -7.51 9.59
C GLN A 107 6.03 -7.92 10.98
N ASP A 108 6.37 -7.13 12.00
CA ASP A 108 6.02 -7.41 13.40
C ASP A 108 4.52 -7.62 13.63
N SER A 109 3.68 -6.83 12.95
CA SER A 109 2.22 -6.90 13.10
C SER A 109 1.66 -8.26 12.67
N GLN A 110 2.22 -8.88 11.64
CA GLN A 110 1.79 -10.19 11.17
C GLN A 110 2.11 -11.31 12.17
N ILE A 111 3.26 -11.24 12.85
CA ILE A 111 3.64 -12.23 13.88
C ILE A 111 2.61 -12.25 15.02
N LYS A 112 2.20 -11.07 15.48
CA LYS A 112 1.14 -10.92 16.49
C LYS A 112 -0.17 -11.56 16.01
N LEU A 113 -0.61 -11.25 14.80
CA LEU A 113 -1.84 -11.80 14.22
C LEU A 113 -1.80 -13.32 14.03
N MET A 114 -0.61 -13.90 13.78
CA MET A 114 -0.44 -15.35 13.72
C MET A 114 -0.63 -15.99 15.09
N ARG A 115 -0.04 -15.41 16.15
CA ARG A 115 -0.20 -15.87 17.54
C ARG A 115 -1.65 -15.80 18.00
N GLU A 116 -2.37 -14.74 17.62
CA GLU A 116 -3.80 -14.57 17.88
C GLU A 116 -4.70 -15.50 17.05
N GLY A 117 -4.13 -16.22 16.08
CA GLY A 117 -4.86 -17.15 15.21
C GLY A 117 -5.74 -16.49 14.15
N LYS A 118 -5.64 -15.16 14.00
CA LYS A 118 -6.34 -14.41 12.94
C LYS A 118 -5.68 -14.63 11.58
N LEU A 119 -4.34 -14.54 11.54
CA LEU A 119 -3.55 -14.82 10.36
C LEU A 119 -3.19 -16.32 10.32
N THR A 120 -3.77 -17.05 9.37
CA THR A 120 -3.56 -18.51 9.25
C THR A 120 -2.19 -18.87 8.67
N GLY A 121 -1.58 -17.95 7.94
CA GLY A 121 -0.23 -18.05 7.43
C GLY A 121 0.08 -16.98 6.39
N ALA A 122 1.36 -16.82 6.08
CA ALA A 122 1.85 -15.81 5.15
C ALA A 122 2.82 -16.40 4.12
N SER A 123 2.66 -15.95 2.88
CA SER A 123 3.66 -16.08 1.83
C SER A 123 4.36 -14.75 1.66
N THR A 124 5.68 -14.76 1.67
CA THR A 124 6.52 -13.55 1.63
C THR A 124 7.78 -13.76 0.79
N SER A 125 8.49 -12.69 0.45
CA SER A 125 9.87 -12.77 -0.08
C SER A 125 10.92 -12.53 1.00
N ALA A 126 10.60 -11.76 2.03
CA ALA A 126 11.53 -11.43 3.10
C ALA A 126 10.81 -11.34 4.45
N LEU A 127 11.59 -11.48 5.53
CA LEU A 127 11.19 -11.12 6.88
C LEU A 127 11.77 -9.73 7.18
N THR A 128 10.96 -8.85 7.73
CA THR A 128 11.37 -7.51 8.18
C THR A 128 10.87 -7.34 9.60
N LEU A 129 11.49 -8.10 10.50
CA LEU A 129 11.12 -8.20 11.90
C LEU A 129 12.13 -7.46 12.76
N SER A 130 11.68 -6.74 13.76
CA SER A 130 12.60 -6.15 14.74
C SER A 130 13.45 -7.22 15.42
N ASP A 131 14.70 -6.91 15.73
CA ASP A 131 15.68 -7.90 16.20
C ASP A 131 15.17 -8.72 17.40
N GLY A 132 14.47 -8.07 18.35
CA GLY A 132 13.89 -8.76 19.50
C GLY A 132 12.78 -9.75 19.13
N LEU A 133 11.92 -9.39 18.18
CA LEU A 133 10.85 -10.28 17.72
C LEU A 133 11.39 -11.41 16.84
N LEU A 134 12.45 -11.15 16.07
CA LEU A 134 13.11 -12.18 15.27
C LEU A 134 13.71 -13.27 16.16
N GLU A 135 14.33 -12.88 17.29
CA GLU A 135 14.84 -13.82 18.29
C GLU A 135 13.71 -14.69 18.89
N GLU A 136 12.55 -14.10 19.21
CA GLU A 136 11.38 -14.88 19.65
C GLU A 136 10.91 -15.87 18.57
N VAL A 137 10.90 -15.45 17.31
CA VAL A 137 10.52 -16.33 16.19
C VAL A 137 11.48 -17.52 16.07
N TYR A 138 12.79 -17.31 16.27
CA TYR A 138 13.78 -18.39 16.29
C TYR A 138 13.57 -19.38 17.44
N GLN A 139 13.11 -18.91 18.59
CA GLN A 139 12.80 -19.76 19.74
C GLN A 139 11.51 -20.58 19.56
N GLU A 140 10.62 -20.15 18.66
CA GLU A 140 9.32 -20.77 18.39
C GLU A 140 9.17 -21.29 16.94
N MET A 141 10.27 -21.73 16.32
CA MET A 141 10.29 -22.13 14.90
C MET A 141 9.26 -23.21 14.53
N ASP A 142 8.93 -24.14 15.44
CA ASP A 142 7.90 -25.15 15.20
C ASP A 142 6.50 -24.55 14.99
N PHE A 143 6.22 -23.41 15.63
CA PHE A 143 4.99 -22.67 15.44
C PHE A 143 5.01 -21.91 14.10
N PHE A 144 6.10 -21.22 13.77
CA PHE A 144 6.15 -20.32 12.62
C PHE A 144 6.44 -21.02 11.27
N THR A 145 7.30 -22.05 11.25
CA THR A 145 7.70 -22.78 10.04
C THR A 145 6.54 -23.32 9.20
N PRO A 146 5.49 -23.96 9.77
CA PRO A 146 4.34 -24.41 8.98
C PRO A 146 3.44 -23.27 8.48
N ARG A 147 3.57 -22.07 9.06
CA ARG A 147 2.71 -20.89 8.78
C ARG A 147 3.36 -19.87 7.84
N CYS A 148 4.63 -20.04 7.50
CA CYS A 148 5.36 -19.13 6.63
C CYS A 148 5.90 -19.85 5.38
N VAL A 149 5.78 -19.20 4.22
CA VAL A 149 6.48 -19.61 2.99
C VAL A 149 7.26 -18.43 2.43
N ILE A 150 8.59 -18.52 2.52
CA ILE A 150 9.50 -17.54 1.91
C ILE A 150 9.79 -17.99 0.47
N ARG A 151 9.62 -17.07 -0.48
CA ARG A 151 9.77 -17.31 -1.93
C ARG A 151 10.73 -16.30 -2.54
N PRO A 152 11.33 -16.59 -3.71
CA PRO A 152 11.92 -15.55 -4.53
C PRO A 152 10.89 -14.47 -4.88
N ALA A 153 11.32 -13.21 -4.96
CA ALA A 153 10.48 -12.07 -5.34
C ALA A 153 9.75 -12.29 -6.69
N GLU A 154 10.38 -12.99 -7.65
CA GLU A 154 9.75 -13.37 -8.93
C GLU A 154 8.44 -14.15 -8.74
N LEU A 155 8.34 -14.93 -7.65
CA LEU A 155 7.15 -15.69 -7.32
C LEU A 155 6.20 -14.90 -6.42
N SER A 156 6.67 -14.32 -5.31
CA SER A 156 5.80 -13.57 -4.37
C SER A 156 5.11 -12.38 -5.04
N ASN A 157 5.76 -11.76 -6.02
CA ASN A 157 5.24 -10.60 -6.73
C ASN A 157 4.72 -11.00 -8.12
N ASN A 158 4.58 -12.29 -8.43
CA ASN A 158 4.22 -12.71 -9.78
C ASN A 158 2.81 -12.25 -10.16
N PRO A 159 2.64 -11.44 -11.23
CA PRO A 159 1.32 -10.94 -11.66
C PRO A 159 0.27 -12.03 -11.83
N GLY A 160 0.67 -13.17 -12.43
CA GLY A 160 -0.23 -14.29 -12.69
C GLY A 160 -0.68 -15.00 -11.42
N VAL A 161 0.17 -15.04 -10.38
CA VAL A 161 -0.17 -15.64 -9.09
C VAL A 161 -1.01 -14.68 -8.26
N VAL A 162 -0.61 -13.41 -8.16
CA VAL A 162 -1.37 -12.35 -7.48
C VAL A 162 -2.81 -12.32 -7.97
N ARG A 163 -3.01 -12.29 -9.30
CA ARG A 163 -4.34 -12.30 -9.92
C ARG A 163 -5.09 -13.59 -9.67
N ARG A 164 -4.43 -14.76 -9.76
CA ARG A 164 -5.08 -16.06 -9.54
C ARG A 164 -5.59 -16.22 -8.11
N LEU A 165 -4.82 -15.75 -7.13
CA LEU A 165 -5.19 -15.81 -5.73
C LEU A 165 -6.24 -14.75 -5.33
N GLY A 166 -6.50 -13.78 -6.21
CA GLY A 166 -7.42 -12.69 -5.92
C GLY A 166 -6.93 -11.79 -4.78
N VAL A 167 -5.63 -11.49 -4.74
CA VAL A 167 -5.05 -10.72 -3.63
C VAL A 167 -5.72 -9.35 -3.49
N ILE A 168 -6.01 -8.91 -2.26
CA ILE A 168 -6.33 -7.51 -1.95
C ILE A 168 -5.02 -6.78 -1.65
N ALA A 169 -4.69 -5.78 -2.46
CA ALA A 169 -3.45 -5.02 -2.36
C ALA A 169 -3.69 -3.69 -1.64
N MET A 170 -2.89 -3.42 -0.60
CA MET A 170 -2.95 -2.19 0.19
C MET A 170 -1.57 -1.55 0.23
N ASN A 171 -1.42 -0.39 -0.42
CA ASN A 171 -0.13 0.29 -0.56
C ASN A 171 -0.21 1.76 -0.18
N THR A 172 0.85 2.29 0.41
CA THR A 172 0.97 3.72 0.71
C THR A 172 1.51 4.48 -0.50
N VAL A 173 1.08 5.72 -0.67
CA VAL A 173 1.54 6.61 -1.75
C VAL A 173 2.02 7.95 -1.19
N LEU A 174 2.82 8.68 -1.97
CA LEU A 174 3.26 10.05 -1.64
C LEU A 174 2.18 11.09 -1.95
N GLU A 175 1.56 10.95 -3.12
CA GLU A 175 0.47 11.80 -3.60
C GLU A 175 -0.43 11.02 -4.56
N MET A 176 -1.66 11.51 -4.70
CA MET A 176 -2.67 11.01 -5.63
C MET A 176 -3.30 12.19 -6.35
N ASP A 177 -3.59 12.05 -7.63
CA ASP A 177 -4.29 13.11 -8.34
C ASP A 177 -5.80 12.93 -8.32
N ILE A 178 -6.51 13.98 -8.70
CA ILE A 178 -7.97 14.00 -8.79
C ILE A 178 -8.51 13.02 -9.85
N TYR A 179 -7.71 12.46 -10.75
CA TYR A 179 -8.17 11.44 -11.69
C TYR A 179 -7.87 10.01 -11.20
N GLY A 180 -7.17 9.89 -10.08
CA GLY A 180 -6.82 8.65 -9.43
C GLY A 180 -5.61 7.97 -10.05
N CYS A 181 -4.67 8.75 -10.61
CA CYS A 181 -3.28 8.31 -10.67
C CYS A 181 -2.62 8.51 -9.30
N ALA A 182 -1.50 7.82 -9.05
CA ALA A 182 -0.74 7.96 -7.83
C ALA A 182 0.77 7.90 -8.07
N ASN A 183 1.48 8.59 -7.18
CA ASN A 183 2.93 8.67 -7.09
C ASN A 183 3.38 8.01 -5.79
N SER A 184 4.28 7.04 -5.89
CA SER A 184 4.84 6.30 -4.75
C SER A 184 6.34 6.59 -4.55
N THR A 185 6.96 7.33 -5.48
CA THR A 185 8.42 7.31 -5.63
C THR A 185 9.09 8.67 -5.60
N HIS A 186 8.57 9.68 -6.32
CA HIS A 186 9.30 10.92 -6.58
C HIS A 186 8.65 12.13 -5.92
N VAL A 187 9.26 12.68 -4.88
CA VAL A 187 8.84 13.96 -4.30
C VAL A 187 9.08 15.07 -5.33
N ALA A 188 8.03 15.85 -5.62
CA ALA A 188 8.04 16.91 -6.64
C ALA A 188 8.64 16.44 -7.98
N GLY A 189 8.29 15.21 -8.39
CA GLY A 189 8.65 14.61 -9.68
C GLY A 189 10.13 14.26 -9.89
N THR A 190 11.01 14.53 -8.92
CA THR A 190 12.46 14.46 -9.13
C THR A 190 13.22 13.74 -8.03
N GLN A 191 12.82 13.93 -6.77
CA GLN A 191 13.56 13.37 -5.63
C GLN A 191 13.03 11.99 -5.28
N LEU A 192 13.83 10.95 -5.57
CA LEU A 192 13.49 9.58 -5.21
C LEU A 192 13.41 9.43 -3.68
N MET A 193 12.31 8.88 -3.19
CA MET A 193 12.11 8.51 -1.79
C MET A 193 12.77 7.15 -1.50
N ASN A 194 12.21 6.08 -2.06
CA ASN A 194 12.71 4.71 -1.92
C ASN A 194 12.80 4.03 -3.30
N GLY A 195 11.64 3.79 -3.92
CA GLY A 195 11.47 3.07 -5.18
C GLY A 195 10.08 2.47 -5.28
N ILE A 196 9.66 2.05 -6.48
CA ILE A 196 8.31 1.52 -6.70
C ILE A 196 8.07 0.19 -5.95
N GLY A 197 9.13 -0.61 -5.75
CA GLY A 197 9.03 -1.94 -5.14
C GLY A 197 8.00 -2.82 -5.86
N GLY A 198 7.33 -3.71 -5.13
CA GLY A 198 6.23 -4.52 -5.67
C GLY A 198 4.88 -3.79 -5.78
N SER A 199 4.79 -2.50 -5.44
CA SER A 199 3.48 -1.80 -5.46
C SER A 199 2.80 -1.87 -6.82
N GLY A 200 3.55 -1.80 -7.92
CA GLY A 200 3.05 -1.98 -9.28
C GLY A 200 2.58 -3.42 -9.56
N ASP A 201 3.34 -4.42 -9.10
CA ASP A 201 3.01 -5.84 -9.26
C ASP A 201 1.66 -6.18 -8.62
N PHE A 202 1.41 -5.65 -7.41
CA PHE A 202 0.19 -5.91 -6.67
C PHE A 202 -0.97 -5.01 -7.10
N THR A 203 -0.77 -3.70 -7.25
CA THR A 203 -1.83 -2.74 -7.59
C THR A 203 -2.49 -3.07 -8.92
N ARG A 204 -1.72 -3.46 -9.93
CA ARG A 204 -2.26 -3.80 -11.27
C ARG A 204 -3.02 -5.14 -11.30
N ASN A 205 -2.59 -6.12 -10.48
CA ASN A 205 -3.01 -7.51 -10.64
C ASN A 205 -3.91 -8.03 -9.52
N SER A 206 -4.13 -7.23 -8.49
CA SER A 206 -5.02 -7.53 -7.36
C SER A 206 -6.49 -7.66 -7.78
N TYR A 207 -7.26 -8.34 -6.94
CA TYR A 207 -8.71 -8.31 -6.98
C TYR A 207 -9.24 -6.91 -6.65
N LEU A 208 -8.62 -6.29 -5.64
CA LEU A 208 -8.94 -4.96 -5.13
C LEU A 208 -7.64 -4.23 -4.79
N SER A 209 -7.43 -3.06 -5.40
CA SER A 209 -6.30 -2.18 -5.18
C SER A 209 -6.73 -0.96 -4.35
N ILE A 210 -6.11 -0.83 -3.18
CA ILE A 210 -6.36 0.23 -2.22
C ILE A 210 -5.06 0.99 -2.03
N LEU A 211 -5.06 2.28 -2.41
CA LEU A 211 -3.95 3.17 -2.15
C LEU A 211 -4.32 4.15 -1.05
N MET A 212 -3.39 4.38 -0.12
CA MET A 212 -3.66 5.11 1.10
C MET A 212 -2.56 6.12 1.42
N ALA A 213 -2.94 7.26 1.96
CA ALA A 213 -2.02 8.26 2.46
C ALA A 213 -2.76 9.24 3.38
N PRO A 214 -2.07 9.90 4.33
CA PRO A 214 -2.61 11.11 4.95
C PRO A 214 -3.02 12.13 3.88
N SER A 215 -4.08 12.91 4.09
CA SER A 215 -4.52 13.90 3.10
C SER A 215 -3.59 15.12 2.99
N ILE A 216 -2.74 15.31 4.00
CA ILE A 216 -1.71 16.36 4.08
C ILE A 216 -0.41 15.82 4.67
N ALA A 217 0.69 16.46 4.31
CA ALA A 217 2.02 16.25 4.89
C ALA A 217 2.63 17.56 5.40
N LYS A 218 3.76 17.45 6.13
CA LYS A 218 4.56 18.59 6.65
C LYS A 218 3.73 19.65 7.39
N ALA A 219 2.90 19.19 8.34
CA ALA A 219 2.03 20.04 9.14
C ALA A 219 1.02 20.88 8.31
N GLY A 220 0.57 20.34 7.18
CA GLY A 220 -0.49 20.96 6.38
C GLY A 220 0.01 21.83 5.23
N THR A 221 1.33 21.99 5.05
CA THR A 221 1.87 22.78 3.93
C THR A 221 1.87 22.03 2.60
N ILE A 222 1.69 20.71 2.63
CA ILE A 222 1.64 19.84 1.45
C ILE A 222 0.30 19.12 1.43
N SER A 223 -0.44 19.21 0.33
CA SER A 223 -1.57 18.34 0.02
C SER A 223 -1.08 17.05 -0.62
N THR A 224 -1.66 15.94 -0.23
CA THR A 224 -1.46 14.64 -0.89
C THR A 224 -2.43 14.45 -2.05
N VAL A 225 -3.56 15.17 -2.09
CA VAL A 225 -4.46 15.20 -3.24
C VAL A 225 -4.15 16.42 -4.10
N VAL A 226 -3.74 16.19 -5.35
CA VAL A 226 -3.23 17.23 -6.26
C VAL A 226 -3.97 17.25 -7.60
N PRO A 227 -3.91 18.34 -8.39
CA PRO A 227 -4.49 18.35 -9.74
C PRO A 227 -3.89 17.31 -10.68
N MET A 228 -2.56 17.16 -10.65
CA MET A 228 -1.81 16.17 -11.41
C MET A 228 -0.65 15.65 -10.55
N CYS A 229 -0.43 14.34 -10.54
CA CYS A 229 0.76 13.79 -9.89
C CYS A 229 2.02 14.27 -10.64
N SER A 230 3.02 14.71 -9.88
CA SER A 230 4.31 15.14 -10.42
C SER A 230 5.13 13.99 -11.01
N HIS A 231 4.79 12.75 -10.63
CA HIS A 231 5.26 11.50 -11.22
C HIS A 231 4.15 10.44 -11.11
N VAL A 232 4.02 9.53 -12.07
CA VAL A 232 2.95 8.52 -12.05
C VAL A 232 3.55 7.11 -12.02
N ASP A 233 3.40 6.44 -10.87
CA ASP A 233 3.73 5.02 -10.70
C ASP A 233 2.51 4.13 -10.95
N HIS A 234 1.31 4.63 -10.64
CA HIS A 234 0.05 3.91 -10.78
C HIS A 234 -0.95 4.78 -11.53
N ASN A 235 -1.48 4.27 -12.65
CA ASN A 235 -2.46 5.01 -13.45
C ASN A 235 -3.90 4.72 -13.01
N GLU A 236 -4.83 5.52 -13.49
CA GLU A 236 -6.25 5.51 -13.15
C GLU A 236 -6.94 4.16 -13.42
N HIS A 237 -6.41 3.37 -14.35
CA HIS A 237 -6.91 2.03 -14.69
C HIS A 237 -6.47 0.94 -13.72
N SER A 238 -5.46 1.22 -12.88
CA SER A 238 -4.95 0.29 -11.88
C SER A 238 -5.49 0.59 -10.49
N VAL A 239 -5.89 1.84 -10.24
CA VAL A 239 -6.32 2.32 -8.93
C VAL A 239 -7.85 2.26 -8.82
N GLN A 240 -8.32 1.43 -7.90
CA GLN A 240 -9.75 1.21 -7.66
C GLN A 240 -10.25 1.98 -6.44
N VAL A 241 -9.45 2.06 -5.38
CA VAL A 241 -9.84 2.73 -4.13
C VAL A 241 -8.71 3.63 -3.63
N LEU A 242 -9.07 4.85 -3.23
CA LEU A 242 -8.18 5.80 -2.55
C LEU A 242 -8.69 6.08 -1.14
N VAL A 243 -7.78 6.19 -0.18
CA VAL A 243 -8.13 6.40 1.23
C VAL A 243 -7.22 7.44 1.87
N THR A 244 -7.83 8.36 2.59
CA THR A 244 -7.14 9.25 3.54
C THR A 244 -7.87 9.25 4.87
N GLU A 245 -7.36 9.96 5.86
CA GLU A 245 -8.05 10.09 7.14
C GLU A 245 -9.37 10.85 7.04
N GLN A 246 -9.60 11.54 5.92
CA GLN A 246 -10.85 12.26 5.61
C GLN A 246 -11.97 11.33 5.17
N GLY A 247 -11.63 10.16 4.61
CA GLY A 247 -12.59 9.22 4.04
C GLY A 247 -12.00 8.33 2.96
N LEU A 248 -12.89 7.62 2.28
CA LEU A 248 -12.58 6.65 1.23
C LEU A 248 -13.33 6.98 -0.07
N ALA A 249 -12.62 6.91 -1.18
CA ALA A 249 -13.14 7.07 -2.53
C ALA A 249 -13.06 5.74 -3.29
N ASP A 250 -14.21 5.06 -3.44
CA ASP A 250 -14.35 3.95 -4.38
C ASP A 250 -14.57 4.52 -5.79
N LEU A 251 -13.65 4.16 -6.70
CA LEU A 251 -13.54 4.70 -8.04
C LEU A 251 -13.95 3.70 -9.14
N ARG A 252 -14.42 2.51 -8.74
CA ARG A 252 -14.84 1.46 -9.68
C ARG A 252 -16.06 1.93 -10.47
N GLY A 253 -16.00 1.80 -11.79
CA GLY A 253 -17.10 2.15 -12.69
C GLY A 253 -17.35 3.65 -12.90
N LEU A 254 -16.50 4.53 -12.37
CA LEU A 254 -16.65 5.98 -12.49
C LEU A 254 -15.89 6.55 -13.70
N GLY A 255 -16.48 7.55 -14.36
CA GLY A 255 -15.79 8.39 -15.36
C GLY A 255 -14.85 9.42 -14.72
N PRO A 256 -13.95 10.07 -15.47
CA PRO A 256 -12.91 10.94 -14.89
C PRO A 256 -13.43 12.08 -14.01
N ILE A 257 -14.55 12.71 -14.37
CA ILE A 257 -15.14 13.79 -13.56
C ILE A 257 -15.79 13.25 -12.30
N GLU A 258 -16.45 12.09 -12.36
CA GLU A 258 -17.02 11.45 -11.18
C GLU A 258 -15.92 11.01 -10.22
N ARG A 259 -14.78 10.50 -10.74
CA ARG A 259 -13.57 10.21 -9.96
C ARG A 259 -13.06 11.49 -9.30
N ALA A 260 -12.91 12.57 -10.06
CA ALA A 260 -12.40 13.83 -9.53
C ALA A 260 -13.26 14.42 -8.42
N THR A 261 -14.58 14.52 -8.63
CA THR A 261 -15.49 14.95 -7.57
C THR A 261 -15.42 14.01 -6.36
N ARG A 262 -15.43 12.69 -6.57
CA ARG A 262 -15.37 11.71 -5.46
C ARG A 262 -14.08 11.83 -4.64
N ILE A 263 -12.93 11.96 -5.30
CA ILE A 263 -11.63 12.06 -4.65
C ILE A 263 -11.52 13.36 -3.86
N ILE A 264 -11.95 14.48 -4.44
CA ILE A 264 -11.93 15.77 -3.73
C ILE A 264 -12.83 15.71 -2.49
N ASP A 265 -14.07 15.23 -2.64
CA ASP A 265 -15.07 15.25 -1.57
C ASP A 265 -14.70 14.30 -0.42
N ARG A 266 -14.09 13.16 -0.73
CA ARG A 266 -13.84 12.08 0.25
C ARG A 266 -12.41 12.03 0.76
N CYS A 267 -11.42 12.39 -0.05
CA CYS A 267 -10.02 12.15 0.27
C CYS A 267 -9.23 13.45 0.50
N ALA A 268 -9.56 14.54 -0.18
CA ALA A 268 -8.81 15.79 -0.01
C ALA A 268 -9.06 16.42 1.37
N HIS A 269 -8.04 17.05 1.92
CA HIS A 269 -8.15 17.81 3.17
C HIS A 269 -9.06 19.03 2.98
N PRO A 270 -9.90 19.40 3.97
CA PRO A 270 -10.81 20.55 3.86
C PRO A 270 -10.15 21.84 3.40
N SER A 271 -8.90 22.11 3.82
CA SER A 271 -8.14 23.30 3.42
C SER A 271 -7.79 23.37 1.93
N TYR A 272 -7.72 22.22 1.24
CA TYR A 272 -7.35 22.14 -0.18
C TYR A 272 -8.54 21.88 -1.11
N ARG A 273 -9.69 21.42 -0.59
CA ARG A 273 -10.90 21.16 -1.39
C ARG A 273 -11.36 22.37 -2.22
N PRO A 274 -11.42 23.60 -1.69
CA PRO A 274 -11.87 24.75 -2.49
C PRO A 274 -11.00 24.98 -3.73
N TYR A 275 -9.67 24.90 -3.57
CA TYR A 275 -8.73 25.01 -4.69
C TYR A 275 -8.95 23.91 -5.74
N LEU A 276 -9.12 22.66 -5.30
CA LEU A 276 -9.30 21.53 -6.23
C LEU A 276 -10.63 21.59 -6.98
N HIS A 277 -11.71 22.05 -6.34
CA HIS A 277 -12.97 22.29 -7.03
C HIS A 277 -12.88 23.45 -8.03
N ASP A 278 -12.22 24.55 -7.66
CA ASP A 278 -11.96 25.68 -8.57
C ASP A 278 -11.15 25.22 -9.78
N TYR A 279 -10.10 24.44 -9.57
CA TYR A 279 -9.27 23.87 -10.63
C TYR A 279 -10.11 23.13 -11.70
N ILE A 280 -11.05 22.27 -11.27
CA ILE A 280 -11.94 21.54 -12.20
C ILE A 280 -12.95 22.49 -12.87
N ALA A 281 -13.46 23.48 -12.14
CA ALA A 281 -14.46 24.41 -12.62
C ALA A 281 -13.90 25.38 -13.68
N SER A 282 -12.66 25.85 -13.49
CA SER A 282 -11.96 26.76 -14.39
C SER A 282 -11.27 26.04 -15.56
N SER A 283 -11.00 24.74 -15.44
CA SER A 283 -10.36 23.96 -16.49
C SER A 283 -11.23 23.81 -17.74
N ARG A 284 -10.58 23.71 -18.91
CA ARG A 284 -11.25 23.49 -20.19
C ARG A 284 -12.11 22.23 -20.15
N MET A 285 -13.35 22.34 -20.66
CA MET A 285 -14.25 21.20 -20.78
C MET A 285 -13.69 20.14 -21.75
N GLY A 286 -13.70 18.88 -21.31
CA GLY A 286 -13.25 17.71 -22.06
C GLY A 286 -13.57 16.42 -21.30
N HIS A 287 -13.11 15.27 -21.82
CA HIS A 287 -13.24 13.99 -21.10
C HIS A 287 -12.52 14.03 -19.75
N VAL A 288 -11.34 14.63 -19.72
CA VAL A 288 -10.56 15.00 -18.54
C VAL A 288 -10.45 16.53 -18.53
N ARG A 289 -10.77 17.18 -17.41
CA ARG A 289 -10.76 18.64 -17.27
C ARG A 289 -9.44 19.12 -16.69
N HIS A 290 -8.43 19.22 -17.54
CA HIS A 290 -7.09 19.63 -17.14
C HIS A 290 -6.73 21.04 -17.65
N ASP A 291 -5.93 21.75 -16.86
CA ASP A 291 -5.26 23.00 -17.22
C ASP A 291 -3.74 22.77 -17.16
N LEU A 292 -3.09 22.77 -18.32
CA LEU A 292 -1.65 22.52 -18.46
C LEU A 292 -0.76 23.66 -17.94
N GLU A 293 -1.31 24.87 -17.80
CA GLU A 293 -0.57 26.01 -17.25
C GLU A 293 -0.50 25.95 -15.71
N ARG A 294 -1.49 25.28 -15.12
CA ARG A 294 -1.73 25.23 -13.66
C ARG A 294 -1.66 23.84 -13.04
N CYS A 295 -1.54 22.75 -13.81
CA CYS A 295 -1.59 21.39 -13.27
C CYS A 295 -0.52 21.08 -12.22
N PHE A 296 0.62 21.78 -12.27
CA PHE A 296 1.71 21.69 -11.28
C PHE A 296 1.84 22.95 -10.40
N GLU A 297 0.81 23.81 -10.35
CA GLU A 297 0.84 25.05 -9.56
C GLU A 297 1.13 24.78 -8.07
N LEU A 298 0.48 23.77 -7.47
CA LEU A 298 0.76 23.39 -6.08
C LEU A 298 2.24 23.00 -5.86
N HIS A 299 2.82 22.21 -6.77
CA HIS A 299 4.23 21.81 -6.68
C HIS A 299 5.18 22.98 -6.89
N ARG A 300 4.89 23.89 -7.83
CA ARG A 300 5.67 25.14 -8.03
C ARG A 300 5.63 25.99 -6.76
N ASN A 301 4.45 26.22 -6.19
CA ASN A 301 4.27 26.97 -4.96
C ASN A 301 5.05 26.34 -3.79
N LEU A 302 5.04 25.02 -3.68
CA LEU A 302 5.83 24.32 -2.66
C LEU A 302 7.34 24.58 -2.82
N LEU A 303 7.86 24.57 -4.05
CA LEU A 303 9.28 24.82 -4.32
C LEU A 303 9.66 26.30 -4.10
N GLU A 304 8.79 27.23 -4.46
CA GLU A 304 9.06 28.68 -4.38
C GLU A 304 8.79 29.25 -2.99
N HIS A 305 7.79 28.74 -2.28
CA HIS A 305 7.26 29.33 -1.04
C HIS A 305 7.28 28.38 0.16
N GLY A 306 7.62 27.11 -0.02
CA GLY A 306 7.59 26.11 1.06
C GLY A 306 6.19 25.64 1.45
N SER A 307 5.15 26.07 0.73
CA SER A 307 3.75 25.65 0.92
C SER A 307 3.03 25.56 -0.42
N MET A 308 2.19 24.54 -0.60
CA MET A 308 1.38 24.37 -1.81
C MET A 308 0.31 25.47 -1.98
N LEU A 309 -0.21 26.01 -0.88
CA LEU A 309 -1.06 27.21 -0.85
C LEU A 309 -0.43 28.22 0.12
N PRO A 310 0.32 29.22 -0.38
CA PRO A 310 1.01 30.21 0.46
C PRO A 310 0.05 31.00 1.36
N GLU A 311 -1.15 31.29 0.87
CA GLU A 311 -2.22 32.00 1.58
C GLU A 311 -2.84 31.23 2.76
N LEU A 312 -2.66 29.91 2.85
CA LEU A 312 -3.12 29.15 4.02
C LEU A 312 -2.31 29.47 5.29
N GLY A 313 -1.20 30.22 5.16
CA GLY A 313 -0.29 30.52 6.24
C GLY A 313 0.49 29.27 6.65
N VAL A 314 1.79 29.42 6.89
CA VAL A 314 2.53 28.39 7.61
C VAL A 314 2.05 28.48 9.05
N THR A 315 1.17 27.58 9.49
CA THR A 315 0.98 27.37 10.93
C THR A 315 2.30 26.80 11.46
N SER A 316 3.20 27.71 11.81
CA SER A 316 4.41 27.40 12.55
C SER A 316 3.99 26.68 13.83
N LYS A 317 4.52 25.47 14.02
CA LYS A 317 4.62 24.88 15.35
C LYS A 317 5.48 25.77 16.24
#